data_AF-A0A6C0LGD5-F1
#
_entry.id   AF-A0A6C0LGD5-F1
#
_cell.length_a   1.000
_cell.length_b   1.000
_cell.length_c   1.000
_cell.angle_alpha   90.00
_cell.angle_beta   90.00
_cell.angle_gamma   90.00
#
_symmetry.space_group_name_H-M   'P 1'
#
loop_
_entity.id
_entity.type
_entity.pdbx_description
1 polymer ?
#
loop_
_entity_poly.entity_id
_entity_poly.type
_entity_poly.pdbx_seq_one_letter_code
_entity_poly.pdbx_strand_id
1 'polypeptide(L)' 'MELQIQLEENHIKMENIQFQKMVFLFNALNEGWSIQKRKDSYIFTKKHEGKKEIFLDSYLMSFLKNNFDSTKLLLS' A
#
# COMPACT_ATOMS: atom_id res chain seq x y z
N MET A 1 14.30 -24.52 -21.89
CA MET A 1 15.01 -24.27 -20.62
C MET A 1 14.03 -23.55 -19.72
N GLU A 2 13.35 -24.29 -18.85
CA GLU A 2 12.47 -23.72 -17.85
C GLU A 2 13.35 -23.20 -16.71
N LEU A 3 13.24 -21.91 -16.41
CA LEU A 3 13.96 -21.33 -15.28
C LEU A 3 13.20 -21.74 -14.00
N GLN A 4 13.70 -22.74 -13.28
CA GLN A 4 13.26 -23.01 -11.92
C GLN A 4 13.94 -22.00 -11.00
N ILE A 5 13.18 -21.01 -10.53
CA ILE A 5 13.65 -20.09 -9.49
C ILE A 5 13.48 -20.81 -8.15
N GLN A 6 14.59 -21.16 -7.50
CA GLN A 6 14.59 -21.60 -6.10
C GLN A 6 14.40 -20.37 -5.22
N LEU A 7 13.23 -20.27 -4.57
CA LEU A 7 12.99 -19.26 -3.54
C LEU A 7 13.62 -19.76 -2.24
N GLU A 8 14.81 -19.27 -1.91
CA GLU A 8 15.35 -19.39 -0.55
C GLU A 8 14.44 -18.59 0.40
N GLU A 9 14.04 -19.19 1.53
CA GLU A 9 13.19 -18.55 2.54
C GLU A 9 13.93 -17.39 3.22
N ASN A 10 13.93 -16.23 2.56
CA ASN A 10 14.40 -14.99 3.14
C ASN A 10 13.34 -14.49 4.12
N HIS A 11 13.58 -14.68 5.42
CA HIS A 11 12.74 -14.11 6.47
C HIS A 11 12.82 -12.57 6.44
N ILE A 12 11.83 -11.92 5.82
CA ILE A 12 11.70 -10.46 5.84
C ILE A 12 11.06 -10.05 7.17
N LYS A 13 11.83 -9.42 8.06
CA LYS A 13 11.27 -8.72 9.23
C LYS A 13 10.75 -7.36 8.79
N MET A 14 9.43 -7.15 8.90
CA MET A 14 8.76 -5.90 8.55
C MET A 14 7.78 -5.51 9.66
N GLU A 15 7.66 -4.21 9.94
CA GLU A 15 6.65 -3.73 10.88
C GLU A 15 5.25 -3.83 10.27
N ASN A 16 4.26 -4.24 11.06
CA ASN A 16 2.86 -4.36 10.61
C ASN A 16 2.35 -3.10 9.91
N ILE A 17 2.74 -1.91 10.39
CA ILE A 17 2.31 -0.64 9.81
C ILE A 17 2.88 -0.40 8.40
N GLN A 18 4.11 -0.87 8.15
CA GLN A 18 4.72 -0.79 6.82
C GLN A 18 4.01 -1.73 5.84
N PHE A 19 3.67 -2.94 6.30
CA PHE A 19 2.90 -3.90 5.52
C PHE A 19 1.50 -3.38 5.19
N GLN A 20 0.78 -2.85 6.18
CA GLN A 20 -0.55 -2.23 5.97
C GLN A 20 -0.48 -1.09 4.95
N LYS A 21 0.56 -0.26 5.01
CA LYS A 21 0.78 0.80 4.02
C LYS A 21 1.01 0.22 2.63
N MET A 22 1.79 -0.84 2.49
CA MET A 22 1.99 -1.52 1.21
C MET A 22 0.68 -2.07 0.65
N VAL A 23 -0.13 -2.74 1.48
CA VAL A 23 -1.45 -3.26 1.10
C VAL A 23 -2.38 -2.12 0.66
N PHE A 24 -2.43 -1.02 1.41
CA PHE A 24 -3.26 0.14 1.06
C PHE A 24 -2.87 0.73 -0.30
N LEU A 25 -1.57 0.95 -0.54
CA LEU A 25 -1.08 1.46 -1.82
C LEU A 25 -1.40 0.48 -2.96
N PHE A 26 -1.22 -0.82 -2.73
CA PHE A 26 -1.52 -1.85 -3.72
C PHE A 26 -3.01 -1.89 -4.08
N ASN A 27 -3.90 -1.82 -3.10
CA ASN A 27 -5.34 -1.81 -3.34
C ASN A 27 -5.77 -0.60 -4.18
N ALA A 28 -5.24 0.59 -3.85
CA ALA A 28 -5.52 1.78 -4.64
C ALA A 28 -5.05 1.65 -6.10
N LEU A 29 -3.89 1.02 -6.35
CA LEU A 29 -3.45 0.73 -7.72
C LEU A 29 -4.44 -0.21 -8.44
N ASN A 30 -4.92 -1.27 -7.78
CA ASN A 30 -5.91 -2.20 -8.36
C ASN A 30 -7.25 -1.53 -8.67
N GLU A 31 -7.64 -0.52 -7.90
CA GLU A 31 -8.84 0.28 -8.15
C GLU A 31 -8.66 1.34 -9.26
N GLY A 32 -7.47 1.40 -9.88
CA GLY A 32 -7.17 2.29 -11.00
C GLY A 32 -6.62 3.66 -10.60
N TRP A 33 -6.15 3.83 -9.37
CA TRP A 33 -5.44 5.04 -8.97
C TRP A 33 -4.00 5.03 -9.49
N SER A 34 -3.52 6.20 -9.92
CA SER A 34 -2.09 6.49 -10.08
C SER A 34 -1.55 7.11 -8.80
N ILE A 35 -0.43 6.59 -8.29
CA ILE A 35 0.18 7.06 -7.04
C ILE A 35 1.56 7.66 -7.30
N GLN A 36 1.79 8.88 -6.84
CA GLN A 36 3.11 9.52 -6.88
C GLN A 36 3.59 9.85 -5.47
N LYS A 37 4.75 9.31 -5.08
CA LYS A 37 5.41 9.73 -3.83
C LYS A 37 6.13 11.06 -4.03
N ARG A 38 5.92 12.01 -3.12
CA ARG A 38 6.57 13.33 -3.08
C ARG A 38 7.04 13.62 -1.67
N LYS A 39 8.35 13.46 -1.43
CA LYS A 39 9.01 13.72 -0.15
C LYS A 39 8.22 13.11 1.02
N ASP A 40 7.37 13.90 1.68
CA ASP A 40 6.60 13.56 2.87
C ASP A 40 5.10 13.31 2.58
N SER A 41 4.74 13.02 1.33
CA SER A 41 3.35 12.81 0.90
C SER A 41 3.21 11.81 -0.25
N TYR A 42 1.99 11.33 -0.45
CA TYR A 42 1.55 10.52 -1.57
C TYR A 42 0.40 11.24 -2.28
N ILE A 43 0.50 11.38 -3.60
CA ILE A 43 -0.52 11.97 -4.46
C ILE A 43 -1.21 10.85 -5.22
N PHE A 44 -2.51 10.70 -4.99
CA PHE A 44 -3.37 9.74 -5.66
C PHE A 44 -4.16 10.48 -6.72
N THR A 45 -4.20 9.95 -7.95
CA THR A 45 -4.94 10.54 -9.07
C THR A 45 -5.70 9.47 -9.81
N LYS A 46 -7.00 9.67 -10.06
CA LYS A 46 -7.84 8.74 -10.82
C LYS A 46 -8.37 9.44 -12.07
N LYS A 47 -7.70 9.21 -13.20
CA LYS A 47 -7.88 9.99 -14.44
C LYS A 47 -9.31 9.94 -14.98
N HIS A 48 -9.95 8.78 -14.91
CA HIS A 48 -11.31 8.59 -15.42
C HIS A 48 -12.40 9.26 -14.56
N GLU A 49 -12.09 9.60 -13.30
CA GLU A 49 -13.04 10.24 -12.37
C GLU A 49 -12.67 11.70 -12.06
N GLY A 50 -11.56 12.21 -12.59
CA GLY A 50 -11.06 13.55 -12.29
C GLY A 50 -10.65 13.77 -10.82
N LYS A 51 -10.53 12.70 -10.03
CA LYS A 51 -10.22 12.77 -8.59
C LYS A 51 -8.73 12.89 -8.33
N LYS A 52 -8.38 13.70 -7.33
CA LYS A 52 -7.01 13.86 -6.82
C LYS A 52 -7.04 13.97 -5.30
N GLU A 53 -6.27 13.13 -4.63
CA GLU A 53 -6.13 13.11 -3.18
C GLU A 53 -4.65 13.21 -2.79
N ILE A 54 -4.35 13.93 -1.71
CA ILE A 54 -2.97 14.12 -1.22
C ILE A 54 -2.94 13.69 0.24
N PHE A 55 -2.17 12.67 0.53
CA PHE A 55 -1.98 12.16 1.88
C PHE A 55 -0.57 12.49 2.35
N LEU A 56 -0.44 13.22 3.44
CA LEU A 56 0.83 13.31 4.15
C LEU A 56 1.21 11.92 4.65
N ASP A 57 2.50 11.59 4.63
CA ASP A 57 2.94 10.25 5.01
C ASP A 57 2.64 9.95 6.48
N SER A 58 2.85 10.94 7.35
CA SER A 58 2.50 10.87 8.77
C SER A 58 1.00 10.70 9.00
N TYR A 59 0.17 11.38 8.21
CA TYR A 59 -1.28 11.26 8.27
C TYR A 59 -1.73 9.89 7.79
N LEU A 60 -1.20 9.40 6.65
CA LEU A 60 -1.50 8.07 6.14
C LEU A 60 -1.15 7.00 7.18
N MET A 61 0.03 7.10 7.80
CA MET A 61 0.45 6.17 8.86
C MET A 61 -0.49 6.22 10.08
N SER A 62 -0.93 7.41 10.50
CA SER A 62 -1.87 7.56 11.62
C SER A 62 -3.27 7.04 11.25
N PHE A 63 -3.71 7.31 10.03
CA PHE A 63 -4.96 6.79 9.48
C PHE A 63 -4.95 5.27 9.46
N LEU A 64 -3.89 4.65 8.96
CA LEU A 64 -3.73 3.20 8.94
C LEU A 64 -3.74 2.62 10.37
N LYS A 65 -2.98 3.21 11.31
CA LYS A 65 -3.03 2.79 12.72
C LYS A 65 -4.42 2.84 13.33
N ASN A 66 -5.22 3.84 12.95
CA ASN A 66 -6.54 4.07 13.53
C ASN A 66 -7.67 3.30 12.81
N ASN A 67 -7.47 2.90 11.55
CA ASN A 67 -8.54 2.35 10.70
C ASN A 67 -8.25 0.93 10.15
N PHE A 68 -6.99 0.47 10.15
CA PHE A 68 -6.65 -0.91 9.79
C PHE A 68 -6.62 -1.78 11.05
N ASP A 69 -7.74 -2.45 11.31
CA ASP A 69 -7.75 -3.62 12.19
C ASP A 69 -7.22 -4.82 11.38
N SER A 70 -6.04 -5.32 11.77
CA SER A 70 -5.30 -6.40 11.08
C SER A 70 -6.13 -7.67 10.86
N THR A 71 -7.24 -7.83 11.58
CA THR A 71 -8.16 -8.96 11.55
C THR A 71 -9.09 -9.01 10.34
N LYS A 72 -9.37 -7.89 9.66
CA LYS A 72 -10.35 -7.85 8.55
C LYS A 72 -9.79 -8.22 7.17
N LEU A 73 -8.47 -8.20 6.98
CA LEU A 73 -7.81 -8.47 5.69
C LEU A 73 -7.61 -9.96 5.38
N LEU A 74 -7.64 -10.83 6.38
CA LEU A 74 -7.35 -12.26 6.22
C LEU A 74 -8.61 -13.12 6.01
N LEU A 75 -9.80 -12.51 5.95
CA LEU A 75 -11.10 -13.21 5.93
C LEU A 75 -12.00 -12.84 4.74
N SER A 76 -11.46 -12.27 3.66
CA SER A 76 -12.20 -12.01 2.42
C SER A 76 -11.64 -12.80 1.24
#